data_AF-A0A963LC43-F1
#
_entry.id   AF-A0A963LC43-F1
#
_cell.length_a   1.000
_cell.length_b   1.000
_cell.length_c   1.000
_cell.angle_alpha   90.00
_cell.angle_beta   90.00
_cell.angle_gamma   90.00
#
_symmetry.space_group_name_H-M   'P 1'
#
loop_
_entity.id
_entity.type
_entity.pdbx_description
1 polymer ?
#
loop_
_entity_poly.entity_id
_entity_poly.type
_entity_poly.pdbx_seq_one_letter_code
_entity_poly.pdbx_strand_id
1 'polypeptide(L)' 'DAHYEDDMGSLGLVEADYIWVTEQLRTIADECCEKRIVSLLEGGYSLSSLARSVVAHIKALADI' A
#
# COMPACT_ATOMS: atom_id res chain seq x y z
N ASP A 1 5.23 0.05 -7.62
CA ASP A 1 6.22 -0.68 -8.44
C ASP A 1 7.32 -1.39 -7.62
N ALA A 2 7.38 -1.23 -6.29
CA ALA A 2 8.34 -1.95 -5.45
C ALA A 2 8.04 -3.45 -5.19
N HIS A 3 6.94 -4.00 -5.74
CA HIS A 3 6.57 -5.39 -5.55
C HIS A 3 7.58 -6.32 -6.25
N TYR A 4 7.87 -7.48 -5.67
CA TYR A 4 8.87 -8.42 -6.20
C TYR A 4 8.56 -8.98 -7.62
N GLU A 5 7.34 -8.76 -8.11
CA GLU A 5 6.87 -9.20 -9.44
C GLU A 5 6.84 -8.04 -10.44
N ASP A 6 7.30 -6.86 -10.04
CA ASP A 6 7.37 -5.67 -10.88
C ASP A 6 8.83 -5.46 -11.33
N ASP A 7 9.06 -5.75 -12.61
CA ASP A 7 10.40 -5.72 -13.21
C ASP A 7 11.01 -4.31 -13.28
N MET A 8 10.22 -3.25 -13.08
CA MET A 8 10.73 -1.86 -13.09
C MET A 8 11.33 -1.44 -11.74
N GLY A 9 10.84 -1.98 -10.62
CA GLY A 9 11.17 -1.48 -9.27
C GLY A 9 12.44 -2.06 -8.65
N SER A 10 12.91 -3.24 -9.08
CA SER A 10 14.08 -3.95 -8.51
C SER A 10 14.11 -4.03 -6.97
N LEU A 11 12.92 -4.09 -6.35
CA LEU A 11 12.70 -4.26 -4.92
C LEU A 11 11.97 -5.59 -4.66
N GLY A 12 11.79 -5.94 -3.39
CA GLY A 12 11.29 -7.26 -2.97
C GLY A 12 10.04 -7.21 -2.09
N LEU A 13 9.18 -6.20 -2.24
CA LEU A 13 7.97 -6.11 -1.42
C LEU A 13 6.92 -7.15 -1.84
N VAL A 14 6.09 -7.54 -0.88
CA VAL A 14 4.89 -8.36 -1.05
C VAL A 14 3.68 -7.63 -0.48
N GLU A 15 2.47 -8.16 -0.67
CA GLU A 15 1.23 -7.52 -0.22
C GLU A 15 1.20 -7.25 1.29
N ALA A 16 1.82 -8.12 2.08
CA ALA A 16 1.93 -7.93 3.53
C ALA A 16 2.69 -6.64 3.90
N ASP A 17 3.66 -6.22 3.09
CA ASP A 17 4.38 -4.96 3.31
C ASP A 17 3.50 -3.75 3.00
N TYR A 18 2.64 -3.86 1.98
CA TYR A 18 1.64 -2.84 1.66
C TYR A 18 0.56 -2.72 2.75
N ILE A 19 0.18 -3.82 3.40
CA ILE A 19 -0.69 -3.79 4.59
C ILE A 19 0.04 -3.04 5.71
N TRP A 20 1.23 -3.52 6.07
CA TRP A 20 2.00 -2.99 7.18
C TRP A 20 2.24 -1.48 7.07
N VAL A 21 2.70 -1.00 5.91
CA VAL A 21 2.95 0.45 5.71
C VAL A 21 1.67 1.27 5.84
N THR A 22 0.53 0.74 5.41
CA THR A 22 -0.76 1.40 5.52
C THR A 22 -1.21 1.52 6.98
N GLU A 23 -0.99 0.48 7.77
CA GLU A 23 -1.28 0.48 9.22
C GLU A 23 -0.38 1.49 9.96
N GLN A 24 0.90 1.61 9.57
CA GLN A 24 1.79 2.63 10.13
C GLN A 24 1.27 4.04 9.81
N LEU A 25 0.86 4.29 8.56
CA LEU A 25 0.29 5.58 8.16
C LEU A 25 -1.01 5.90 8.90
N ARG A 26 -1.89 4.90 9.10
CA ARG A 26 -3.11 5.05 9.91
C ARG A 26 -2.80 5.44 11.35
N THR A 27 -1.82 4.80 11.97
CA THR A 27 -1.39 5.09 13.34
C THR A 27 -0.95 6.55 13.47
N ILE A 28 -0.07 7.00 12.57
CA ILE A 28 0.40 8.39 12.55
C ILE A 28 -0.76 9.36 12.29
N ALA A 29 -1.67 9.02 11.38
CA ALA A 29 -2.81 9.88 11.06
C ALA A 29 -3.81 10.02 12.21
N ASP A 30 -3.99 8.96 13.02
CA ASP A 30 -4.80 9.02 14.24
C ASP A 30 -4.19 10.00 15.25
N GLU A 31 -2.87 9.96 15.42
CA GLU A 31 -2.15 10.83 16.35
C GLU A 31 -2.07 12.30 15.87
N CYS A 32 -1.94 12.53 14.57
CA CYS A 32 -1.53 13.84 14.03
C CYS A 32 -2.61 14.59 13.25
N CYS A 33 -3.59 13.90 12.67
CA CYS A 33 -4.52 14.52 11.72
C CYS A 33 -5.94 13.93 11.74
N GLU A 34 -6.41 13.48 12.91
CA GLU A 34 -7.78 12.97 13.11
C GLU A 34 -8.17 11.90 12.08
N LYS A 35 -7.25 10.95 11.85
CA LYS A 35 -7.41 9.83 10.92
C LYS A 35 -7.59 10.23 9.44
N ARG A 36 -7.35 11.49 9.07
CA ARG A 36 -7.50 11.94 7.68
C ARG A 36 -6.33 11.47 6.82
N ILE A 37 -6.61 10.62 5.84
CA ILE A 37 -5.65 10.16 4.83
C ILE A 37 -6.29 10.32 3.45
N VAL A 38 -5.52 10.82 2.49
CA VAL A 38 -5.84 10.76 1.06
C VAL A 38 -4.72 9.97 0.39
N SER A 39 -5.09 8.90 -0.32
CA SER A 39 -4.15 8.05 -1.07
C SER A 39 -4.42 8.20 -2.56
N LEU A 40 -3.36 8.35 -3.35
CA LEU A 40 -3.42 8.45 -4.81
C LEU A 40 -2.59 7.32 -5.42
N LEU A 41 -3.12 6.70 -6.47
CA LEU A 41 -2.38 5.71 -7.24
C LEU A 41 -1.30 6.40 -8.08
N GLU A 42 -0.05 5.99 -7.90
CA GLU A 42 1.10 6.46 -8.68
C GLU A 42 1.48 5.44 -9.76
N GLY A 43 2.52 4.64 -9.52
CA GLY A 43 3.02 3.59 -10.44
C GLY A 43 2.66 2.17 -10.03
N GLY A 44 3.21 1.21 -10.78
CA GLY A 44 2.92 -0.22 -10.66
C GLY A 44 2.58 -0.78 -12.03
N TYR A 45 3.41 -1.70 -12.51
CA TYR A 45 3.48 -2.05 -13.93
C TYR A 45 3.23 -3.54 -14.18
N SER A 46 3.32 -4.36 -13.13
CA SER A 46 2.82 -5.73 -13.15
C SER A 46 1.35 -5.77 -12.70
N LEU A 47 0.43 -6.04 -13.64
CA LEU A 47 -1.01 -5.89 -13.41
C LEU A 47 -1.55 -6.77 -12.26
N SER A 48 -1.04 -8.00 -12.15
CA SER A 48 -1.47 -8.96 -11.12
C SER A 48 -1.04 -8.50 -9.73
N SER A 49 0.24 -8.18 -9.55
CA SER A 49 0.76 -7.72 -8.26
C SER A 49 0.24 -6.34 -7.89
N LEU A 50 0.07 -5.44 -8.86
CA LEU A 50 -0.56 -4.14 -8.64
C LEU A 50 -1.97 -4.32 -8.07
N ALA A 51 -2.82 -5.15 -8.71
CA ALA A 51 -4.18 -5.37 -8.25
C ALA A 51 -4.23 -5.92 -6.82
N ARG A 52 -3.40 -6.93 -6.51
CA ARG A 52 -3.33 -7.51 -5.16
C ARG A 52 -2.82 -6.51 -4.13
N SER A 53 -1.78 -5.75 -4.45
CA SER A 53 -1.19 -4.74 -3.57
C SER A 53 -2.16 -3.59 -3.28
N VAL A 54 -2.89 -3.11 -4.30
CA VAL A 54 -3.93 -2.08 -4.13
C VAL A 54 -5.06 -2.59 -3.25
N VAL A 55 -5.53 -3.81 -3.46
CA VAL A 55 -6.58 -4.41 -2.60
C VAL A 55 -6.09 -4.52 -1.16
N ALA A 56 -4.84 -4.96 -0.95
CA ALA A 56 -4.23 -5.07 0.38
C ALA A 56 -4.14 -3.71 1.08
N HIS A 57 -3.66 -2.67 0.38
CA HIS A 57 -3.63 -1.29 0.86
C HIS A 57 -5.02 -0.76 1.22
N ILE A 58 -6.02 -0.94 0.33
CA ILE A 58 -7.38 -0.43 0.57
C ILE A 58 -8.05 -1.14 1.75
N LYS A 59 -7.87 -2.45 1.90
CA LYS A 59 -8.39 -3.21 3.05
C LYS A 59 -7.79 -2.71 4.37
N ALA A 60 -6.46 -2.55 4.41
CA ALA A 60 -5.77 -1.99 5.56
C ALA A 60 -6.23 -0.55 5.86
N LEU A 61 -6.49 0.26 4.83
CA LEU A 61 -6.98 1.63 4.97
C LEU A 61 -8.43 1.69 5.49
N ALA A 62 -9.29 0.80 5.01
CA ALA A 62 -10.71 0.72 5.37
C ALA A 62 -10.97 -0.09 6.66
N ASP A 63 -9.95 -0.76 7.19
CA ASP A 63 -10.02 -1.58 8.40
C ASP A 63 -10.93 -2.82 8.27
N ILE A 64 -10.82 -3.55 7.13
CA ILE A 64 -11.66 -4.71 6.78
C ILE A 64 -10.89 -5.92 6.26
#